data_AF-A0A913YH12-F1
#
_entry.id   AF-A0A913YH12-F1
#
_cell.length_a   1.000
_cell.length_b   1.000
_cell.length_c   1.000
_cell.angle_alpha   90.00
_cell.angle_beta   90.00
_cell.angle_gamma   90.00
#
_symmetry.space_group_name_H-M   'P 1'
#
loop_
_entity.id
_entity.type
_entity.pdbx_description
1 polymer ?
#
loop_
_entity_poly.entity_id
_entity_poly.type
_entity_poly.pdbx_seq_one_letter_code
_entity_poly.pdbx_strand_id
1 'polypeptide(L)'
;NNGDDDTIQAGFLEKFKSHVILESSGLCIWMIPTTFKSSCEMDITNFPFDSQECEMTFGSWTYDNRLLQMEQVHETHVKTEKFVVNGDWNIRDITIKKQQIKYICCKHPFSDITYTFILDRKPNYHVMYLIVPCVIISLLSLLSFVLPPDCGERVGLSITTLLAMSVYLLIMSEIIPETSDFVPRLGVYYITVMVLVAASLAATTITLRCHYNRNKPPKFLKKLFGCKKRHRRVSSSVVMEDLTSCDANNVNSDVIKSQEKEKSRTEDLEKLREEWRESWIDIAAGLDKFFFAGFVITFVVTSLGILLSRG
;
A
#
# COMPACT_ATOMS: atom_id res chain seq x y z
N ASN A 1 -9.21 27.39 17.77
CA ASN A 1 -8.32 28.55 17.94
C ASN A 1 -7.55 28.66 16.63
N ASN A 2 -7.81 29.71 15.87
CA ASN A 2 -7.46 29.82 14.45
C ASN A 2 -6.38 30.92 14.22
N GLY A 3 -5.52 31.12 15.22
CA GLY A 3 -4.37 32.01 15.13
C GLY A 3 -3.06 31.21 15.04
N ASP A 4 -1.98 31.90 14.68
CA ASP A 4 -0.59 31.43 14.74
C ASP A 4 -0.25 30.64 16.02
N ASP A 5 0.79 29.80 16.01
CA ASP A 5 1.07 28.83 17.11
C ASP A 5 1.39 29.54 18.44
N ASP A 6 1.88 30.78 18.37
CA ASP A 6 2.10 31.66 19.53
C ASP A 6 0.82 32.38 20.01
N THR A 7 -0.32 32.16 19.36
CA THR A 7 -1.52 32.98 19.54
C THR A 7 -2.68 32.15 20.07
N ILE A 8 -2.84 32.20 21.39
CA ILE A 8 -3.84 31.45 22.14
C ILE A 8 -5.26 32.05 21.98
N GLN A 9 -5.38 33.31 21.52
CA GLN A 9 -6.65 34.04 21.37
C GLN A 9 -6.65 34.97 20.15
N ALA A 10 -7.30 34.57 19.05
CA ALA A 10 -7.66 35.47 17.96
C ALA A 10 -8.90 36.31 18.36
N GLY A 11 -8.89 37.64 18.11
CA GLY A 11 -10.04 38.52 18.34
C GLY A 11 -9.97 39.48 19.54
N PHE A 12 -8.84 39.54 20.27
CA PHE A 12 -8.66 40.49 21.37
C PHE A 12 -8.33 41.91 20.87
N LEU A 13 -8.89 42.93 21.54
CA LEU A 13 -8.71 44.36 21.24
C LEU A 13 -7.24 44.81 21.15
N GLU A 14 -6.35 44.12 21.85
CA GLU A 14 -4.94 44.50 22.00
C GLU A 14 -4.03 44.03 20.85
N LYS A 15 -4.48 43.12 19.98
CA LYS A 15 -3.57 42.42 19.04
C LYS A 15 -3.29 43.22 17.76
N PHE A 16 -4.29 43.95 17.25
CA PHE A 16 -4.17 44.70 16.01
C PHE A 16 -3.96 46.19 16.29
N LYS A 17 -2.79 46.54 16.83
CA LYS A 17 -2.40 47.95 17.04
C LYS A 17 -1.78 48.51 15.77
N SER A 18 -2.61 49.01 14.87
CA SER A 18 -2.16 49.74 13.67
C SER A 18 -2.87 51.08 13.52
N HIS A 19 -2.32 51.92 12.67
CA HIS A 19 -2.97 53.17 12.28
C HIS A 19 -4.21 52.90 11.42
N VAL A 20 -5.22 53.74 11.60
CA VAL A 20 -6.46 53.79 10.81
C VAL A 20 -6.40 55.05 9.95
N ILE A 21 -6.79 54.95 8.69
CA ILE A 21 -6.87 56.10 7.79
C ILE A 21 -8.25 56.75 8.01
N LEU A 22 -8.26 58.04 8.33
CA LEU A 22 -9.48 58.82 8.49
C LEU A 22 -9.63 59.77 7.31
N GLU A 23 -10.76 59.68 6.63
CA GLU A 23 -11.13 60.64 5.58
C GLU A 23 -11.94 61.81 6.16
N SER A 24 -11.95 62.94 5.45
CA SER A 24 -12.72 64.13 5.83
C SER A 24 -14.25 63.90 5.89
N SER A 25 -14.74 62.85 5.22
CA SER A 25 -16.13 62.39 5.25
C SER A 25 -16.52 61.71 6.58
N GLY A 26 -15.56 61.39 7.43
CA GLY A 26 -15.73 60.53 8.60
C GLY A 26 -15.59 59.04 8.31
N LEU A 27 -15.27 58.66 7.06
CA LEU A 27 -14.97 57.27 6.72
C LEU A 27 -13.62 56.85 7.34
N CYS A 28 -13.64 55.74 8.08
CA CYS A 28 -12.45 55.13 8.66
C CYS A 28 -12.08 53.87 7.86
N ILE A 29 -10.88 53.84 7.30
CA ILE A 29 -10.36 52.70 6.55
C ILE A 29 -9.24 52.04 7.37
N TRP A 30 -9.41 50.74 7.63
CA TRP A 30 -8.46 49.96 8.42
C TRP A 30 -8.03 48.72 7.64
N MET A 31 -6.75 48.64 7.29
CA MET A 31 -6.17 47.55 6.50
C MET A 31 -4.91 47.05 7.21
N ILE A 32 -4.90 45.77 7.59
CA ILE A 32 -3.75 45.13 8.24
C ILE A 32 -3.46 43.79 7.56
N PRO A 33 -2.20 43.52 7.16
CA PRO A 33 -1.80 42.17 6.76
C PRO A 33 -1.76 41.26 8.00
N THR A 34 -2.52 40.17 7.98
CA THR A 34 -2.60 39.22 9.11
C THR A 34 -2.56 37.78 8.60
N THR A 35 -1.90 36.91 9.36
CA THR A 35 -1.93 35.46 9.16
C THR A 35 -3.02 34.84 10.01
N PHE A 36 -3.92 34.09 9.38
CA PHE A 36 -4.94 33.28 10.05
C PHE A 36 -4.61 31.80 9.83
N LYS A 37 -4.86 30.97 10.85
CA LYS A 37 -4.80 29.52 10.74
C LYS A 37 -6.23 29.00 10.80
N SER A 38 -6.68 28.14 9.90
CA SER A 38 -8.00 27.52 10.01
C SER A 38 -7.87 26.02 10.23
N SER A 39 -8.84 25.44 10.93
CA SER A 39 -8.99 23.99 11.02
C SER A 39 -10.14 23.60 10.10
N CYS A 40 -9.85 22.82 9.06
CA CYS A 40 -10.84 22.21 8.19
C CYS A 40 -10.72 20.69 8.24
N GLU A 41 -11.84 20.02 8.04
CA GLU A 41 -11.90 18.57 7.85
C GLU A 41 -11.40 18.25 6.44
N MET A 42 -10.49 17.28 6.32
CA MET A 42 -9.81 16.96 5.07
C MET A 42 -10.31 15.62 4.53
N ASP A 43 -10.94 15.63 3.35
CA ASP A 43 -11.34 14.39 2.66
C ASP A 43 -10.15 13.83 1.86
N ILE A 44 -9.51 12.81 2.41
CA ILE A 44 -8.34 12.15 1.80
C ILE A 44 -8.68 10.90 0.99
N THR A 45 -9.96 10.64 0.70
CA THR A 45 -10.41 9.42 0.01
C THR A 45 -9.66 9.19 -1.31
N ASN A 46 -9.44 10.26 -2.08
CA ASN A 46 -8.82 10.22 -3.41
C ASN A 46 -7.35 10.67 -3.43
N PHE A 47 -6.66 10.65 -2.28
CA PHE A 47 -5.25 11.01 -2.20
C PHE A 47 -4.38 10.27 -3.25
N PRO A 48 -3.45 10.93 -3.96
CA PRO A 48 -3.05 12.35 -3.88
C PRO A 48 -3.77 13.28 -4.88
N PHE A 49 -4.87 12.81 -5.49
CA PHE A 49 -5.68 13.57 -6.45
C PHE A 49 -6.94 14.12 -5.78
N ASP A 50 -6.78 14.61 -4.56
CA ASP A 50 -7.83 15.16 -3.71
C ASP A 50 -8.02 16.67 -3.91
N SER A 51 -9.27 17.10 -3.71
CA SER A 51 -9.68 18.51 -3.60
C SER A 51 -10.22 18.72 -2.19
N GLN A 52 -9.90 19.87 -1.60
CA GLN A 52 -10.27 20.21 -0.22
C GLN A 52 -11.10 21.48 -0.20
N GLU A 53 -12.13 21.49 0.64
CA GLU A 53 -12.99 22.65 0.88
C GLU A 53 -12.79 23.11 2.32
N CYS A 54 -12.14 24.27 2.50
CA CYS A 54 -11.84 24.81 3.81
C CYS A 54 -12.55 26.15 4.01
N GLU A 55 -13.24 26.31 5.13
CA GLU A 55 -14.00 27.52 5.44
C GLU A 55 -13.31 28.38 6.51
N MET A 56 -13.37 29.70 6.33
CA MET A 56 -12.99 30.69 7.33
C MET A 56 -14.13 31.67 7.54
N THR A 57 -14.70 31.66 8.74
CA THR A 57 -15.82 32.54 9.13
C THR A 57 -15.31 33.73 9.94
N PHE A 58 -15.62 34.94 9.49
CA PHE A 58 -15.35 36.18 10.20
C PHE A 58 -16.66 36.82 10.65
N GLY A 59 -16.77 37.11 11.93
CA GLY A 59 -18.00 37.58 12.56
C GLY A 59 -17.71 38.38 13.82
N SER A 60 -18.70 39.15 14.28
CA SER A 60 -18.57 39.83 15.57
C SER A 60 -18.83 38.83 16.69
N TRP A 61 -18.00 38.86 17.73
CA TRP A 61 -18.21 38.01 18.90
C TRP A 61 -19.23 38.61 19.88
N THR A 62 -19.31 39.95 19.96
CA THR A 62 -20.09 40.66 20.98
C THR A 62 -21.35 41.33 20.46
N TYR A 63 -21.34 41.76 19.20
CA TYR A 63 -22.43 42.57 18.62
C TYR A 63 -23.29 41.74 17.69
N ASP A 64 -24.61 41.75 17.94
CA ASP A 64 -25.58 41.16 17.03
C ASP A 64 -25.80 42.04 15.79
N ASN A 65 -26.52 41.49 14.81
CA ASN A 65 -26.74 42.13 13.50
C ASN A 65 -27.47 43.49 13.58
N ARG A 66 -28.09 43.85 14.70
CA ARG A 66 -28.73 45.17 14.87
C ARG A 66 -27.72 46.27 15.18
N LEU A 67 -26.59 45.90 15.79
CA LEU A 67 -25.54 46.82 16.20
C LEU A 67 -24.38 46.83 15.23
N LEU A 68 -24.04 45.68 14.65
CA LEU A 68 -22.96 45.54 13.69
C LEU A 68 -23.40 44.62 12.57
N GLN A 69 -23.49 45.18 11.37
CA GLN A 69 -23.76 44.45 10.14
C GLN A 69 -22.50 44.45 9.28
N MET A 70 -22.04 43.25 8.92
CA MET A 70 -20.91 43.11 8.01
C MET A 70 -21.41 43.12 6.57
N GLU A 71 -20.72 43.85 5.72
CA GLU A 71 -20.99 43.89 4.27
C GLU A 71 -19.74 43.48 3.49
N GLN A 72 -19.98 42.80 2.38
CA GLN A 72 -18.92 42.40 1.47
C GLN A 72 -18.58 43.57 0.54
N VAL A 73 -17.33 44.00 0.53
CA VAL A 73 -16.87 45.15 -0.27
C VAL A 73 -16.56 44.75 -1.73
N HIS A 74 -16.20 43.50 -1.98
CA HIS A 74 -15.79 42.99 -3.30
C HIS A 74 -16.78 41.94 -3.85
N GLU A 75 -16.72 41.61 -5.14
CA GLU A 75 -17.54 40.56 -5.77
C GLU A 75 -17.35 39.17 -5.12
N THR A 76 -18.28 38.25 -5.38
CA THR A 76 -18.33 36.89 -4.78
C THR A 76 -17.12 36.02 -5.09
N HIS A 77 -16.35 36.34 -6.14
CA HIS A 77 -15.12 35.66 -6.51
C HIS A 77 -13.94 36.63 -6.44
N VAL A 78 -12.93 36.30 -5.63
CA VAL A 78 -11.73 37.11 -5.50
C VAL A 78 -10.70 36.65 -6.53
N LYS A 79 -10.33 37.53 -7.45
CA LYS A 79 -9.17 37.30 -8.33
C LYS A 79 -7.89 37.30 -7.48
N THR A 80 -7.12 36.23 -7.62
CA THR A 80 -5.86 35.92 -6.91
C THR A 80 -4.68 36.81 -7.34
N GLU A 81 -4.89 38.12 -7.53
CA GLU A 81 -3.91 39.04 -8.14
C GLU A 81 -2.61 39.19 -7.33
N LYS A 82 -2.63 38.85 -6.03
CA LYS A 82 -1.45 38.84 -5.14
C LYS A 82 -1.21 37.49 -4.48
N PHE A 83 -1.61 36.40 -5.13
CA PHE A 83 -1.40 35.05 -4.60
C PHE A 83 0.06 34.60 -4.76
N VAL A 84 0.66 34.15 -3.66
CA VAL A 84 1.95 33.46 -3.70
C VAL A 84 1.69 32.00 -4.03
N VAL A 85 2.22 31.54 -5.17
CA VAL A 85 2.04 30.15 -5.62
C VAL A 85 2.62 29.18 -4.59
N ASN A 86 1.78 28.27 -4.10
CA ASN A 86 2.17 27.22 -3.18
C ASN A 86 2.71 26.00 -3.95
N GLY A 87 3.70 25.29 -3.39
CA GLY A 87 4.33 24.11 -4.00
C GLY A 87 3.47 22.84 -3.99
N ASP A 88 2.55 22.75 -3.03
CA ASP A 88 1.74 21.57 -2.72
C ASP A 88 0.28 21.71 -3.16
N TRP A 89 -0.23 22.94 -3.23
CA TRP A 89 -1.65 23.24 -3.50
C TRP A 89 -1.85 24.26 -4.61
N ASN A 90 -2.94 24.09 -5.35
CA ASN A 90 -3.50 25.09 -6.26
C ASN A 90 -4.82 25.59 -5.69
N ILE A 91 -5.05 26.91 -5.70
CA ILE A 91 -6.37 27.45 -5.40
C ILE A 91 -7.21 27.36 -6.67
N ARG A 92 -8.31 26.60 -6.60
CA ARG A 92 -9.27 26.45 -7.69
C ARG A 92 -10.28 27.58 -7.70
N ASP A 93 -10.87 27.88 -6.55
CA ASP A 93 -11.83 28.97 -6.38
C ASP A 93 -11.88 29.44 -4.93
N ILE A 94 -12.33 30.69 -4.74
CA ILE A 94 -12.62 31.27 -3.43
C ILE A 94 -14.02 31.87 -3.51
N THR A 95 -14.94 31.29 -2.77
CA THR A 95 -16.32 31.77 -2.68
C THR A 95 -16.53 32.55 -1.38
N ILE A 96 -17.15 33.72 -1.46
CA ILE A 96 -17.51 34.52 -0.29
C ILE A 96 -19.03 34.49 -0.11
N LYS A 97 -19.50 34.17 1.10
CA LYS A 97 -20.92 34.18 1.46
C LYS A 97 -21.14 34.97 2.74
N LYS A 98 -22.05 35.96 2.67
CA LYS A 98 -22.61 36.62 3.84
C LYS A 98 -23.72 35.75 4.43
N GLN A 99 -23.69 35.53 5.73
CA GLN A 99 -24.68 34.73 6.45
C GLN A 99 -25.19 35.48 7.69
N GLN A 100 -26.46 35.21 8.05
CA GLN A 100 -27.02 35.64 9.32
C GLN A 100 -27.32 34.40 10.15
N ILE A 101 -26.52 34.18 11.19
CA ILE A 101 -26.57 32.95 11.99
C ILE A 101 -27.20 33.25 13.34
N LYS A 102 -28.24 32.49 13.69
CA LYS A 102 -28.85 32.55 15.02
C LYS A 102 -28.23 31.47 15.92
N TYR A 103 -27.31 31.89 16.78
CA TYR A 103 -26.68 31.01 17.76
C TYR A 103 -27.63 30.66 18.91
N ILE A 104 -27.49 29.45 19.46
CA ILE A 104 -28.35 28.91 20.53
C ILE A 104 -28.28 29.77 21.80
N CYS A 105 -27.15 30.40 22.08
CA CYS A 105 -26.94 31.27 23.24
C CYS A 105 -27.84 32.51 23.25
N CYS A 106 -28.30 32.94 22.07
CA CYS A 106 -28.53 34.34 21.83
C CYS A 106 -29.87 34.58 21.11
N LYS A 107 -30.57 35.64 21.51
CA LYS A 107 -31.94 35.91 21.02
C LYS A 107 -31.98 36.37 19.56
N HIS A 108 -30.97 37.13 19.15
CA HIS A 108 -30.89 37.79 17.84
C HIS A 108 -29.77 37.16 16.99
N PRO A 109 -29.90 37.18 15.65
CA PRO A 109 -28.88 36.67 14.75
C PRO A 109 -27.64 37.58 14.69
N PHE A 110 -26.50 36.97 14.41
CA PHE A 110 -25.22 37.62 14.19
C PHE A 110 -24.92 37.67 12.68
N SER A 111 -24.15 38.66 12.25
CA SER A 111 -23.73 38.83 10.85
C SER A 111 -22.32 38.30 10.67
N ASP A 112 -22.17 37.26 9.86
CA ASP A 112 -20.90 36.59 9.59
C ASP A 112 -20.60 36.59 8.08
N ILE A 113 -19.32 36.61 7.72
CA ILE A 113 -18.83 36.44 6.35
C ILE A 113 -17.96 35.18 6.30
N THR A 114 -18.38 34.21 5.52
CA THR A 114 -17.65 32.95 5.30
C THR A 114 -16.87 33.02 4.00
N TYR A 115 -15.57 32.74 4.07
CA TYR A 115 -14.70 32.51 2.94
C TYR A 115 -14.50 31.00 2.78
N THR A 116 -14.92 30.46 1.66
CA THR A 116 -14.75 29.05 1.31
C THR A 116 -13.64 28.93 0.27
N PHE A 117 -12.57 28.22 0.62
CA PHE A 117 -11.41 27.97 -0.22
C PHE A 117 -11.51 26.57 -0.82
N ILE A 118 -11.50 26.48 -2.15
CA ILE A 118 -11.45 25.21 -2.86
C ILE A 118 -10.01 25.01 -3.33
N LEU A 119 -9.33 24.02 -2.77
CA LEU A 119 -7.90 23.75 -2.97
C LEU A 119 -7.70 22.39 -3.66
N ASP A 120 -6.89 22.35 -4.71
CA ASP A 120 -6.50 21.10 -5.39
C ASP A 120 -5.05 20.74 -5.04
N ARG A 121 -4.80 19.50 -4.61
CA ARG A 121 -3.44 19.02 -4.32
C ARG A 121 -2.65 18.80 -5.61
N LYS A 122 -1.36 19.13 -5.61
CA LYS A 122 -0.43 18.80 -6.69
C LYS A 122 0.08 17.36 -6.53
N PRO A 123 -0.28 16.41 -7.42
CA PRO A 123 -0.04 15.00 -7.17
C PRO A 123 1.37 14.51 -7.54
N ASN A 124 2.10 15.25 -8.38
CA ASN A 124 3.30 14.74 -9.05
C ASN A 124 4.38 14.21 -8.09
N TYR A 125 4.63 14.93 -7.00
CA TYR A 125 5.59 14.51 -5.99
C TYR A 125 5.16 13.20 -5.32
N HIS A 126 3.91 13.13 -4.87
CA HIS A 126 3.35 11.94 -4.24
C HIS A 126 3.31 10.74 -5.19
N VAL A 127 3.04 10.94 -6.47
CA VAL A 127 3.07 9.86 -7.47
C VAL A 127 4.48 9.30 -7.62
N MET A 128 5.49 10.16 -7.79
CA MET A 128 6.88 9.74 -8.04
C MET A 128 7.52 9.06 -6.83
N TYR A 129 7.22 9.52 -5.61
CA TYR A 129 7.92 9.06 -4.40
C TYR A 129 7.11 8.08 -3.54
N LEU A 130 5.77 8.04 -3.67
CA LEU A 130 4.95 7.05 -2.96
C LEU A 130 4.56 5.91 -3.90
N ILE A 131 3.89 6.22 -5.02
CA ILE A 131 3.28 5.20 -5.88
C ILE A 131 4.33 4.40 -6.66
N VAL A 132 5.31 5.07 -7.29
CA VAL A 132 6.31 4.39 -8.15
C VAL A 132 7.13 3.35 -7.36
N PRO A 133 7.69 3.63 -6.17
CA PRO A 133 8.41 2.62 -5.40
C PRO A 133 7.56 1.40 -5.03
N CYS A 134 6.26 1.59 -4.73
CA CYS A 134 5.36 0.49 -4.43
C CYS A 134 5.16 -0.43 -5.64
N VAL A 135 4.98 0.15 -6.84
CA VAL A 135 4.90 -0.61 -8.09
C VAL A 135 6.20 -1.39 -8.32
N ILE A 136 7.37 -0.79 -8.09
CA ILE A 136 8.66 -1.49 -8.23
C ILE A 136 8.76 -2.67 -7.26
N ILE A 137 8.44 -2.48 -5.97
CA ILE A 137 8.49 -3.55 -4.96
C ILE A 137 7.53 -4.69 -5.31
N SER A 138 6.32 -4.36 -5.79
CA SER A 138 5.36 -5.36 -6.24
C SER A 138 5.88 -6.19 -7.43
N LEU A 139 6.58 -5.57 -8.38
CA LEU A 139 7.23 -6.27 -9.49
C LEU A 139 8.41 -7.14 -9.00
N LEU A 140 9.19 -6.68 -8.02
CA LEU A 140 10.27 -7.48 -7.43
C LEU A 140 9.72 -8.73 -6.72
N SER A 141 8.53 -8.66 -6.14
CA SER A 141 7.89 -9.83 -5.54
C SER A 141 7.52 -10.90 -6.59
N LEU A 142 7.20 -10.52 -7.83
CA LEU A 142 6.98 -11.47 -8.93
C LEU A 142 8.26 -12.23 -9.31
N LEU A 143 9.42 -11.56 -9.25
CA LEU A 143 10.71 -12.19 -9.53
C LEU A 143 11.02 -13.33 -8.55
N SER A 144 10.49 -13.28 -7.32
CA SER A 144 10.64 -14.35 -6.34
C SER A 144 9.99 -15.67 -6.77
N PHE A 145 8.99 -15.65 -7.65
CA PHE A 145 8.35 -16.84 -8.21
C PHE A 145 9.05 -17.33 -9.49
N VAL A 146 9.73 -16.44 -10.21
CA VAL A 146 10.50 -16.80 -11.42
C VAL A 146 11.83 -17.46 -11.05
N LEU A 147 12.40 -17.12 -9.88
CA LEU A 147 13.68 -17.65 -9.44
C LEU A 147 13.57 -19.15 -9.07
N PRO A 148 14.44 -20.02 -9.62
CA PRO A 148 14.40 -21.44 -9.28
C PRO A 148 14.78 -21.67 -7.80
N PRO A 149 14.20 -22.69 -7.15
CA PRO A 149 14.42 -22.97 -5.73
C PRO A 149 15.85 -23.44 -5.40
N ASP A 150 16.63 -23.85 -6.41
CA ASP A 150 18.01 -24.33 -6.24
C ASP A 150 19.00 -23.20 -5.90
N CYS A 151 18.67 -21.94 -6.19
CA CYS A 151 19.55 -20.80 -5.95
C CYS A 151 19.70 -20.41 -4.48
N GLY A 152 18.84 -20.92 -3.57
CA GLY A 152 18.87 -20.59 -2.13
C GLY A 152 18.41 -19.17 -1.76
N GLU A 153 18.64 -18.18 -2.63
CA GLU A 153 18.34 -16.75 -2.39
C GLU A 153 16.86 -16.37 -2.57
N ARG A 154 16.04 -17.32 -3.04
CA ARG A 154 14.61 -17.10 -3.33
C ARG A 154 13.82 -16.61 -2.11
N VAL A 155 14.04 -17.25 -0.96
CA VAL A 155 13.39 -16.87 0.30
C VAL A 155 13.93 -15.55 0.82
N GLY A 156 15.25 -15.31 0.65
CA GLY A 156 15.89 -14.04 0.99
C GLY A 156 15.26 -12.86 0.25
N LEU A 157 15.06 -12.98 -1.07
CA LEU A 157 14.36 -11.97 -1.88
C LEU A 157 12.91 -11.73 -1.40
N SER A 158 12.19 -12.79 -1.02
CA SER A 158 10.80 -12.64 -0.54
C SER A 158 10.71 -11.98 0.84
N ILE A 159 11.69 -12.20 1.73
CA ILE A 159 11.74 -11.55 3.05
C ILE A 159 12.12 -10.07 2.90
N THR A 160 13.12 -9.75 2.09
CA THR A 160 13.57 -8.37 1.89
C THR A 160 12.50 -7.51 1.23
N THR A 161 11.76 -8.05 0.27
CA THR A 161 10.61 -7.37 -0.34
C THR A 161 9.47 -7.12 0.65
N LEU A 162 9.18 -8.07 1.55
CA LEU A 162 8.20 -7.88 2.62
C LEU A 162 8.64 -6.77 3.59
N LEU A 163 9.90 -6.79 4.04
CA LEU A 163 10.44 -5.75 4.92
C LEU A 163 10.42 -4.37 4.26
N ALA A 164 10.82 -4.28 3.00
CA ALA A 164 10.77 -3.03 2.23
C ALA A 164 9.33 -2.51 2.14
N MET A 165 8.36 -3.37 1.87
CA MET A 165 6.94 -2.98 1.82
C MET A 165 6.43 -2.47 3.18
N SER A 166 6.83 -3.10 4.28
CA SER A 166 6.48 -2.64 5.63
C SER A 166 7.06 -1.27 5.97
N VAL A 167 8.32 -1.02 5.60
CA VAL A 167 8.95 0.30 5.80
C VAL A 167 8.24 1.38 4.99
N TYR A 168 7.90 1.10 3.73
CA TYR A 168 7.16 2.07 2.90
C TYR A 168 5.75 2.36 3.44
N LEU A 169 5.08 1.38 4.03
CA LEU A 169 3.78 1.62 4.69
C LEU A 169 3.93 2.55 5.89
N LEU A 170 4.98 2.38 6.70
CA LEU A 170 5.24 3.25 7.86
C LEU A 170 5.48 4.70 7.41
N ILE A 171 6.31 4.92 6.39
CA ILE A 171 6.55 6.25 5.81
C ILE A 171 5.23 6.86 5.31
N MET A 172 4.37 6.06 4.69
CA MET A 172 3.07 6.52 4.21
C MET A 172 2.14 6.94 5.36
N SER A 173 2.12 6.19 6.46
CA SER A 173 1.32 6.54 7.64
C SER A 173 1.77 7.81 8.35
N GLU A 174 3.04 8.22 8.17
CA GLU A 174 3.53 9.49 8.72
C GLU A 174 3.15 10.71 7.85
N ILE A 175 2.96 10.52 6.54
CA ILE A 175 2.64 11.60 5.60
C ILE A 175 1.15 11.93 5.58
N ILE A 176 0.30 10.91 5.77
CA ILE A 176 -1.15 11.08 5.73
C ILE A 176 -1.66 11.43 7.14
N PRO A 177 -2.56 12.41 7.29
CA PRO A 177 -3.11 12.75 8.59
C PRO A 177 -3.83 11.55 9.22
N GLU A 178 -3.62 11.35 10.52
CA GLU A 178 -4.27 10.32 11.33
C GLU A 178 -5.77 10.65 11.52
N THR A 179 -6.57 10.35 10.50
CA THR A 179 -8.03 10.55 10.53
C THR A 179 -8.72 9.21 10.27
N SER A 180 -9.75 8.90 11.07
CA SER A 180 -10.54 7.67 10.89
C SER A 180 -11.74 7.87 9.97
N ASP A 181 -12.13 9.11 9.71
CA ASP A 181 -13.36 9.45 9.00
C ASP A 181 -13.24 9.16 7.50
N PHE A 182 -12.05 9.36 6.93
CA PHE A 182 -11.74 9.10 5.53
C PHE A 182 -10.53 8.17 5.40
N VAL A 183 -10.76 6.96 4.91
CA VAL A 183 -9.66 6.04 4.60
C VAL A 183 -9.21 6.28 3.16
N PRO A 184 -7.93 6.65 2.92
CA PRO A 184 -7.44 6.87 1.56
C PRO A 184 -7.49 5.57 0.78
N ARG A 185 -8.04 5.59 -0.44
CA ARG A 185 -8.04 4.41 -1.35
C ARG A 185 -6.63 3.88 -1.57
N LEU A 186 -5.65 4.78 -1.59
CA LEU A 186 -4.24 4.43 -1.65
C LEU A 186 -3.81 3.60 -0.43
N GLY A 187 -4.22 3.95 0.78
CA GLY A 187 -3.89 3.18 1.99
C GLY A 187 -4.42 1.74 1.95
N VAL A 188 -5.67 1.57 1.50
CA VAL A 188 -6.26 0.23 1.28
C VAL A 188 -5.41 -0.58 0.30
N TYR A 189 -4.95 0.04 -0.79
CA TYR A 189 -4.07 -0.62 -1.73
C TYR A 189 -2.76 -1.10 -1.09
N TYR A 190 -2.06 -0.27 -0.32
CA TYR A 190 -0.80 -0.69 0.32
C TYR A 190 -1.02 -1.86 1.28
N ILE A 191 -2.10 -1.86 2.04
CA ILE A 191 -2.45 -2.98 2.92
C ILE A 191 -2.72 -4.25 2.11
N THR A 192 -3.45 -4.15 0.99
CA THR A 192 -3.69 -5.32 0.13
C THR A 192 -2.39 -5.86 -0.47
N VAL A 193 -1.48 -4.99 -0.93
CA VAL A 193 -0.16 -5.40 -1.45
C VAL A 193 0.68 -6.06 -0.36
N MET A 194 0.68 -5.53 0.86
CA MET A 194 1.38 -6.14 1.99
C MET A 194 0.87 -7.56 2.28
N VAL A 195 -0.45 -7.75 2.31
CA VAL A 195 -1.07 -9.08 2.49
C VAL A 195 -0.67 -10.02 1.35
N LEU A 196 -0.64 -9.53 0.11
CA LEU A 196 -0.21 -10.32 -1.06
C LEU A 196 1.27 -10.73 -0.96
N VAL A 197 2.16 -9.84 -0.54
CA VAL A 197 3.59 -10.15 -0.37
C VAL A 197 3.81 -11.11 0.82
N ALA A 198 3.03 -10.99 1.89
CA ALA A 198 3.07 -11.98 2.98
C ALA A 198 2.57 -13.35 2.51
N ALA A 199 1.52 -13.40 1.70
CA ALA A 199 1.01 -14.62 1.09
C ALA A 199 2.02 -15.23 0.11
N SER A 200 2.77 -14.42 -0.67
CA SER A 200 3.82 -14.93 -1.54
C SER A 200 4.98 -15.54 -0.76
N LEU A 201 5.36 -14.98 0.39
CA LEU A 201 6.35 -15.58 1.28
C LEU A 201 5.86 -16.93 1.85
N ALA A 202 4.60 -17.01 2.27
CA ALA A 202 4.00 -18.28 2.70
C ALA A 202 3.97 -19.32 1.55
N ALA A 203 3.63 -18.90 0.34
CA ALA A 203 3.62 -19.76 -0.84
C ALA A 203 5.03 -20.25 -1.21
N THR A 204 6.04 -19.38 -1.21
CA THR A 204 7.44 -19.76 -1.51
C THR A 204 8.02 -20.72 -0.47
N THR A 205 7.69 -20.55 0.81
CA THR A 205 8.11 -21.50 1.86
C THR A 205 7.40 -22.86 1.72
N ILE A 206 6.12 -22.89 1.37
CA ILE A 206 5.37 -24.13 1.10
C ILE A 206 5.91 -24.86 -0.13
N THR A 207 6.15 -24.15 -1.24
CA THR A 207 6.71 -24.72 -2.48
C THR A 207 8.12 -25.26 -2.25
N LEU A 208 8.96 -24.55 -1.49
CA LEU A 208 10.28 -25.02 -1.11
C LEU A 208 10.23 -26.29 -0.23
N ARG A 209 9.32 -26.32 0.74
CA ARG A 209 9.09 -27.51 1.57
C ARG A 209 8.64 -28.70 0.73
N CYS A 210 7.81 -28.48 -0.29
CA CYS A 210 7.40 -29.52 -1.23
C CYS A 210 8.58 -29.99 -2.09
N HIS A 211 9.42 -29.07 -2.60
CA HIS A 211 10.58 -29.36 -3.45
C HIS A 211 11.59 -30.30 -2.78
N TYR A 212 11.86 -30.10 -1.48
CA TYR A 212 12.79 -30.94 -0.71
C TYR A 212 12.14 -32.17 -0.05
N ASN A 213 10.83 -32.39 -0.22
CA ASN A 213 10.15 -33.52 0.41
C ASN A 213 10.52 -34.85 -0.28
N ARG A 214 10.84 -35.87 0.54
CA ARG A 214 11.19 -37.22 0.07
C ARG A 214 10.13 -38.28 0.37
N ASN A 215 9.01 -37.88 0.96
CA ASN A 215 7.93 -38.80 1.35
C ASN A 215 7.01 -39.11 0.18
N LYS A 216 6.19 -40.16 0.28
CA LYS A 216 5.21 -40.50 -0.77
C LYS A 216 4.21 -39.36 -0.97
N PRO A 217 4.06 -38.80 -2.20
CA PRO A 217 3.14 -37.70 -2.43
C PRO A 217 1.67 -38.15 -2.27
N PRO A 218 0.82 -37.35 -1.62
CA PRO A 218 -0.62 -37.60 -1.56
C PRO A 218 -1.23 -37.75 -2.96
N LYS A 219 -2.10 -38.73 -3.15
CA LYS A 219 -2.74 -39.00 -4.45
C LYS A 219 -3.52 -37.80 -5.00
N PHE A 220 -4.08 -36.98 -4.11
CA PHE A 220 -4.79 -35.74 -4.46
C PHE A 220 -3.87 -34.70 -5.11
N LEU A 221 -2.71 -34.41 -4.51
CA LEU A 221 -1.75 -33.45 -5.04
C LEU A 221 -1.18 -33.89 -6.40
N LYS A 222 -0.91 -35.19 -6.56
CA LYS A 222 -0.51 -35.78 -7.84
C LYS A 222 -1.57 -35.63 -8.94
N LYS A 223 -2.86 -35.63 -8.58
CA LYS A 223 -3.97 -35.47 -9.53
C LYS A 223 -4.18 -34.00 -9.93
N LEU A 224 -3.88 -33.07 -9.02
CA LEU A 224 -4.16 -31.65 -9.18
C LEU A 224 -3.01 -30.89 -9.86
N PHE A 225 -1.76 -31.22 -9.52
CA PHE A 225 -0.56 -30.54 -10.02
C PHE A 225 0.43 -31.47 -10.75
N GLY A 226 0.20 -32.78 -10.74
CA GLY A 226 1.06 -33.74 -11.43
C GLY A 226 0.88 -33.66 -12.94
N CYS A 227 1.94 -33.30 -13.65
CA CYS A 227 1.98 -33.33 -15.11
C CYS A 227 1.90 -34.79 -15.58
N LYS A 228 0.94 -35.14 -16.46
CA LYS A 228 0.93 -36.46 -17.13
C LYS A 228 2.09 -36.55 -18.13
N LYS A 229 3.32 -36.72 -17.66
CA LYS A 229 4.42 -37.14 -18.55
C LYS A 229 4.19 -38.62 -18.90
N ARG A 230 3.89 -38.87 -20.17
CA ARG A 230 3.81 -40.22 -20.77
C ARG A 230 5.21 -40.85 -20.67
N HIS A 231 5.40 -41.80 -19.77
CA HIS A 231 6.66 -42.54 -19.64
C HIS A 231 7.01 -43.20 -20.98
N ARG A 232 8.06 -42.71 -21.64
CA ARG A 232 8.79 -43.49 -22.65
C ARG A 232 9.64 -44.46 -21.83
N ARG A 233 9.30 -45.77 -21.84
CA ARG A 233 10.14 -46.81 -21.24
C ARG A 233 11.53 -46.71 -21.87
N VAL A 234 12.51 -46.25 -21.12
CA VAL A 234 13.91 -46.54 -21.43
C VAL A 234 14.12 -47.96 -20.94
N SER A 235 14.22 -48.87 -21.91
CA SER A 235 14.64 -50.25 -21.67
C SER A 235 16.11 -50.20 -21.26
N SER A 236 16.40 -50.34 -19.97
CA SER A 236 17.77 -50.56 -19.51
C SER A 236 18.19 -51.96 -19.95
N SER A 237 18.95 -52.03 -21.05
CA SER A 237 19.81 -53.17 -21.34
C SER A 237 20.88 -53.22 -20.27
N VAL A 238 20.75 -54.19 -19.36
CA VAL A 238 21.79 -54.57 -18.39
C VAL A 238 22.99 -55.06 -19.19
N VAL A 239 24.13 -54.38 -19.05
CA VAL A 239 25.44 -54.87 -19.49
C VAL A 239 26.04 -55.70 -18.36
N MET A 240 26.54 -56.87 -18.74
CA MET A 240 27.14 -57.92 -17.92
C MET A 240 28.65 -57.71 -17.76
N GLU A 241 29.19 -58.30 -16.67
CA GLU A 241 30.60 -58.54 -16.30
C GLU A 241 31.42 -57.31 -15.83
N ASP A 242 32.18 -57.37 -14.74
CA ASP A 242 33.22 -58.37 -14.43
C ASP A 242 33.16 -59.05 -13.05
N LEU A 243 33.52 -60.34 -13.05
CA LEU A 243 34.04 -61.09 -11.90
C LEU A 243 35.51 -60.73 -11.65
N THR A 244 35.88 -60.50 -10.40
CA THR A 244 37.21 -60.81 -9.83
C THR A 244 37.00 -61.03 -8.33
N SER A 245 36.88 -62.27 -7.85
CA SER A 245 37.89 -63.30 -7.56
C SER A 245 38.25 -63.35 -6.05
N CYS A 246 37.86 -64.48 -5.46
CA CYS A 246 38.49 -65.24 -4.38
C CYS A 246 38.79 -64.55 -3.03
N ASP A 247 38.04 -64.96 -1.99
CA ASP A 247 38.62 -65.84 -0.97
C ASP A 247 37.55 -66.71 -0.30
N ALA A 248 37.80 -68.01 -0.33
CA ALA A 248 36.94 -69.03 0.25
C ALA A 248 37.25 -69.16 1.75
N ASN A 249 36.37 -68.61 2.58
CA ASN A 249 36.13 -69.13 3.91
C ASN A 249 34.64 -69.43 4.04
N ASN A 250 34.31 -70.50 4.75
CA ASN A 250 33.00 -71.13 4.86
C ASN A 250 31.91 -70.14 5.33
N VAL A 251 31.26 -69.44 4.39
CA VAL A 251 30.14 -68.54 4.63
C VAL A 251 28.87 -69.24 4.17
N ASN A 252 27.91 -69.38 5.09
CA ASN A 252 26.58 -69.91 4.80
C ASN A 252 25.99 -69.24 3.55
N SER A 253 25.64 -70.02 2.53
CA SER A 253 25.00 -69.53 1.30
C SER A 253 23.71 -68.75 1.58
N ASP A 254 23.07 -69.03 2.72
CA ASP A 254 21.90 -68.29 3.22
C ASP A 254 22.23 -66.87 3.68
N VAL A 255 23.43 -66.60 4.20
CA VAL A 255 23.86 -65.26 4.63
C VAL A 255 24.13 -64.37 3.41
N ILE A 256 24.76 -64.90 2.36
CA ILE A 256 25.01 -64.18 1.11
C ILE A 256 23.69 -63.86 0.39
N LYS A 257 22.76 -64.83 0.31
CA LYS A 257 21.40 -64.58 -0.23
C LYS A 257 20.62 -63.55 0.59
N SER A 258 20.81 -63.54 1.91
CA SER A 258 20.19 -62.54 2.80
C SER A 258 20.72 -61.15 2.51
N GLN A 259 22.05 -61.01 2.34
CA GLN A 259 22.72 -59.75 2.02
C GLN A 259 22.39 -59.24 0.61
N GLU A 260 22.31 -60.12 -0.41
CA GLU A 260 21.89 -59.75 -1.76
C GLU A 260 20.42 -59.32 -1.82
N LYS A 261 19.55 -60.02 -1.08
CA LYS A 261 18.13 -59.67 -0.98
C LYS A 261 17.95 -58.33 -0.25
N GLU A 262 18.72 -58.08 0.79
CA GLU A 262 18.71 -56.82 1.52
C GLU A 262 19.25 -55.68 0.66
N LYS A 263 20.36 -55.88 -0.06
CA LYS A 263 20.94 -54.93 -1.03
C LYS A 263 19.97 -54.59 -2.17
N SER A 264 19.28 -55.58 -2.75
CA SER A 264 18.25 -55.34 -3.78
C SER A 264 17.07 -54.53 -3.23
N ARG A 265 16.70 -54.77 -1.96
CA ARG A 265 15.61 -54.08 -1.29
C ARG A 265 15.96 -52.63 -0.96
N THR A 266 17.22 -52.34 -0.60
CA THR A 266 17.71 -50.95 -0.44
C THR A 266 17.74 -50.23 -1.78
N GLU A 267 18.23 -50.86 -2.85
CA GLU A 267 18.25 -50.28 -4.21
C GLU A 267 16.84 -49.98 -4.73
N ASP A 268 15.85 -50.84 -4.48
CA ASP A 268 14.44 -50.61 -4.84
C ASP A 268 13.82 -49.46 -4.03
N LEU A 269 14.16 -49.34 -2.75
CA LEU A 269 13.71 -48.23 -1.89
C LEU A 269 14.32 -46.89 -2.32
N GLU A 270 15.58 -46.88 -2.76
CA GLU A 270 16.23 -45.69 -3.31
C GLU A 270 15.60 -45.26 -4.63
N LYS A 271 15.34 -46.19 -5.56
CA LYS A 271 14.60 -45.91 -6.81
C LYS A 271 13.22 -45.33 -6.54
N LEU A 272 12.46 -45.90 -5.60
CA LEU A 272 11.14 -45.37 -5.21
C LEU A 272 11.22 -43.96 -4.62
N ARG A 273 12.27 -43.66 -3.83
CA ARG A 273 12.49 -42.34 -3.25
C ARG A 273 12.89 -41.32 -4.32
N GLU A 274 13.66 -41.70 -5.33
CA GLU A 274 13.95 -40.85 -6.51
C GLU A 274 12.69 -40.57 -7.31
N GLU A 275 11.84 -41.57 -7.59
CA GLU A 275 10.55 -41.37 -8.25
C GLU A 275 9.61 -40.42 -7.47
N TRP A 276 9.61 -40.52 -6.14
CA TRP A 276 8.84 -39.61 -5.29
C TRP A 276 9.40 -38.20 -5.31
N ARG A 277 10.73 -38.05 -5.31
CA ARG A 277 11.40 -36.75 -5.42
C ARG A 277 11.05 -36.05 -6.74
N GLU A 278 11.17 -36.74 -7.87
CA GLU A 278 10.77 -36.21 -9.19
C GLU A 278 9.29 -35.79 -9.21
N SER A 279 8.42 -36.60 -8.60
CA SER A 279 7.01 -36.27 -8.47
C SER A 279 6.76 -35.00 -7.65
N TRP A 280 7.54 -34.76 -6.58
CA TRP A 280 7.43 -33.56 -5.75
C TRP A 280 7.95 -32.31 -6.45
N ILE A 281 9.00 -32.43 -7.26
CA ILE A 281 9.53 -31.34 -8.08
C ILE A 281 8.47 -30.88 -9.09
N ASP A 282 7.81 -31.82 -9.79
CA ASP A 282 6.72 -31.51 -10.72
C ASP A 282 5.52 -30.84 -10.00
N ILE A 283 5.15 -31.33 -8.79
CA ILE A 283 4.08 -30.72 -7.97
C ILE A 283 4.47 -29.31 -7.51
N ALA A 284 5.70 -29.11 -7.05
CA ALA A 284 6.21 -27.82 -6.61
C ALA A 284 6.19 -26.81 -7.74
N ALA A 285 6.61 -27.19 -8.96
CA ALA A 285 6.54 -26.34 -10.14
C ALA A 285 5.08 -26.01 -10.54
N GLY A 286 4.15 -26.96 -10.37
CA GLY A 286 2.72 -26.73 -10.59
C GLY A 286 2.11 -25.73 -9.59
N LEU A 287 2.44 -25.89 -8.30
CA LEU A 287 2.06 -24.96 -7.24
C LEU A 287 2.63 -23.56 -7.47
N ASP A 288 3.89 -23.48 -7.89
CA ASP A 288 4.57 -22.22 -8.16
C ASP A 288 3.87 -21.42 -9.27
N LYS A 289 3.52 -22.08 -10.38
CA LYS A 289 2.74 -21.48 -11.47
C LYS A 289 1.33 -21.07 -11.04
N PHE A 290 0.69 -21.86 -10.17
CA PHE A 290 -0.63 -21.53 -9.62
C PHE A 290 -0.57 -20.27 -8.76
N PHE A 291 0.39 -20.20 -7.83
CA PHE A 291 0.57 -19.02 -6.98
C PHE A 291 1.01 -17.79 -7.78
N PHE A 292 1.89 -17.96 -8.77
CA PHE A 292 2.28 -16.89 -9.69
C PHE A 292 1.07 -16.34 -10.46
N ALA A 293 0.26 -17.20 -11.07
CA ALA A 293 -0.95 -16.78 -11.78
C ALA A 293 -1.94 -16.07 -10.85
N GLY A 294 -2.16 -16.62 -9.65
CA GLY A 294 -3.00 -16.00 -8.62
C GLY A 294 -2.50 -14.61 -8.24
N PHE A 295 -1.21 -14.47 -7.96
CA PHE A 295 -0.59 -13.20 -7.62
C PHE A 295 -0.74 -12.18 -8.76
N VAL A 296 -0.39 -12.55 -9.99
CA VAL A 296 -0.51 -11.65 -11.16
C VAL A 296 -1.95 -11.21 -11.36
N ILE A 297 -2.94 -12.11 -11.26
CA ILE A 297 -4.36 -11.75 -11.38
C ILE A 297 -4.73 -10.76 -10.28
N THR A 298 -4.42 -11.06 -9.02
CA THR A 298 -4.74 -10.16 -7.91
C THR A 298 -4.06 -8.80 -8.05
N PHE A 299 -2.81 -8.77 -8.49
CA PHE A 299 -2.04 -7.54 -8.70
C PHE A 299 -2.61 -6.68 -9.84
N VAL A 300 -3.00 -7.32 -10.94
CA VAL A 300 -3.62 -6.62 -12.08
C VAL A 300 -5.00 -6.10 -11.68
N VAL A 301 -5.79 -6.87 -10.95
CA VAL A 301 -7.11 -6.44 -10.45
C VAL A 301 -6.97 -5.26 -9.48
N THR A 302 -6.04 -5.30 -8.53
CA THR A 302 -5.83 -4.19 -7.58
C THR A 302 -5.29 -2.94 -8.29
N SER A 303 -4.33 -3.10 -9.22
CA SER A 303 -3.78 -1.99 -10.01
C SER A 303 -4.83 -1.35 -10.94
N LEU A 304 -5.63 -2.16 -11.62
CA LEU A 304 -6.76 -1.67 -12.44
C LEU A 304 -7.83 -1.03 -11.57
N GLY A 305 -8.10 -1.58 -10.37
CA GLY A 305 -9.03 -0.99 -9.41
C GLY A 305 -8.67 0.44 -9.05
N ILE A 306 -7.38 0.75 -8.85
CA ILE A 306 -6.92 2.12 -8.57
C ILE A 306 -7.08 3.01 -9.80
N LEU A 307 -6.65 2.54 -10.98
CA LEU A 307 -6.68 3.31 -12.22
C LEU A 307 -8.12 3.64 -12.65
N LEU A 308 -9.04 2.69 -12.48
CA LEU A 308 -10.46 2.86 -12.80
C LEU A 308 -11.21 3.67 -11.73
N SER A 309 -10.71 3.74 -10.48
CA SER A 309 -11.28 4.64 -9.46
C SER A 309 -11.04 6.13 -9.75
N ARG A 310 -10.27 6.46 -10.81
CA ARG A 310 -10.07 7.83 -11.33
C ARG A 310 -11.25 8.35 -12.15
N GLY A 311 -12.34 7.58 -12.29
CA GLY A 311 -13.56 7.96 -13.01
C GLY A 311 -14.63 8.56 -12.10
#